data_AF-A0A3B0AA19-F1
#
_entry.id   AF-A0A3B0AA19-F1
#
_cell.length_a   1.000
_cell.length_b   1.000
_cell.length_c   1.000
_cell.angle_alpha   90.00
_cell.angle_beta   90.00
_cell.angle_gamma   90.00
#
_symmetry.space_group_name_H-M   'P 1'
#
loop_
_entity.id
_entity.type
_entity.pdbx_description
1 polymer ?
#
loop_
_entity_poly.entity_id
_entity_poly.type
_entity_poly.pdbx_seq_one_letter_code
_entity_poly.pdbx_strand_id
1 'polypeptide(L)'
;MTDFKPGELVDITIEHAIVAEAKPDVLAVNLPGTKPGEITGFITINPTRAGVTVARVAPADWPPRHGDMWRDNDNLLWFVSLRESGHEFPRLETVFTPADARQVDRFASYEAGRLLAQRGPMTLVHREHPDSAESGE
;
A
#
# COMPACT_ATOMS: atom_id res chain seq x y z
N MET A 1 -25.09 18.45 3.62
CA MET A 1 -25.58 17.07 3.39
C MET A 1 -26.18 17.09 2.00
N THR A 2 -25.66 16.29 1.07
CA THR A 2 -26.12 16.27 -0.33
C THR A 2 -27.50 15.63 -0.40
N ASP A 3 -28.39 16.27 -1.15
CA ASP A 3 -29.82 15.96 -1.23
C ASP A 3 -30.06 14.91 -2.32
N PHE A 4 -29.66 13.67 -2.06
CA PHE A 4 -29.85 12.54 -3.00
C PHE A 4 -31.16 11.80 -2.69
N LYS A 5 -31.91 11.44 -3.73
CA LYS A 5 -33.16 10.68 -3.60
C LYS A 5 -32.98 9.21 -3.99
N PRO A 6 -33.70 8.28 -3.34
CA PRO A 6 -33.72 6.89 -3.76
C PRO A 6 -34.11 6.75 -5.25
N GLY A 7 -33.29 6.07 -6.02
CA GLY A 7 -33.48 5.85 -7.46
C GLY A 7 -32.73 6.81 -8.39
N GLU A 8 -32.08 7.85 -7.85
CA GLU A 8 -31.19 8.71 -8.65
C GLU A 8 -29.95 7.94 -9.11
N LEU A 9 -29.58 8.14 -10.38
CA LEU A 9 -28.34 7.61 -10.92
C LEU A 9 -27.19 8.50 -10.47
N VAL A 10 -26.26 7.93 -9.71
CA VAL A 10 -25.08 8.62 -9.20
C VAL A 10 -23.82 7.84 -9.53
N ASP A 11 -22.77 8.56 -9.92
CA ASP A 11 -21.43 8.00 -10.04
C ASP A 11 -20.67 8.24 -8.74
N ILE A 12 -20.20 7.17 -8.11
CA ILE A 12 -19.52 7.22 -6.82
C ILE A 12 -18.05 6.88 -7.04
N THR A 13 -17.17 7.83 -6.71
CA THR A 13 -15.72 7.63 -6.63
C THR A 13 -15.27 7.81 -5.19
N ILE A 14 -14.48 6.87 -4.67
CA ILE A 14 -13.94 6.92 -3.31
C ILE A 14 -12.43 6.88 -3.43
N GLU A 15 -11.79 8.03 -3.23
CA GLU A 15 -10.33 8.13 -3.22
C GLU A 15 -9.76 7.58 -1.91
N HIS A 16 -8.56 7.00 -1.95
CA HIS A 16 -7.85 6.49 -0.77
C HIS A 16 -8.61 5.45 0.07
N ALA A 17 -9.52 4.69 -0.53
CA ALA A 17 -10.19 3.58 0.14
C ALA A 17 -9.20 2.45 0.47
N ILE A 18 -9.30 1.88 1.67
CA ILE A 18 -8.42 0.80 2.14
C ILE A 18 -9.22 -0.49 2.26
N VAL A 19 -8.71 -1.59 1.71
CA VAL A 19 -9.37 -2.90 1.81
C VAL A 19 -9.28 -3.42 3.25
N ALA A 20 -10.43 -3.64 3.87
CA ALA A 20 -10.56 -4.21 5.21
C ALA A 20 -10.73 -5.74 5.17
N GLU A 21 -11.50 -6.23 4.19
CA GLU A 21 -11.76 -7.65 3.98
C GLU A 21 -11.95 -7.93 2.48
N ALA A 22 -11.42 -9.06 1.99
CA ALA A 22 -11.58 -9.48 0.61
C ALA A 22 -11.99 -10.96 0.53
N LYS A 23 -13.13 -11.21 -0.10
CA LYS A 23 -13.71 -12.50 -0.50
C LYS A 23 -14.06 -12.45 -1.99
N PRO A 24 -14.30 -13.60 -2.65
CA PRO A 24 -14.58 -13.61 -4.09
C PRO A 24 -15.72 -12.70 -4.55
N ASP A 25 -16.76 -12.56 -3.73
CA ASP A 25 -17.99 -11.81 -4.02
C ASP A 25 -18.20 -10.60 -3.11
N VAL A 26 -17.27 -10.34 -2.18
CA VAL A 26 -17.36 -9.25 -1.21
C VAL A 26 -16.00 -8.59 -1.02
N LEU A 27 -15.96 -7.29 -1.28
CA LEU A 27 -14.85 -6.41 -0.94
C LEU A 27 -15.36 -5.40 0.08
N ALA A 28 -14.92 -5.52 1.33
CA ALA A 28 -15.17 -4.51 2.36
C ALA A 28 -14.04 -3.48 2.31
N VAL A 29 -14.39 -2.20 2.14
CA VAL A 29 -13.41 -1.11 2.13
C VAL A 29 -13.73 -0.08 3.20
N ASN A 30 -12.73 0.34 3.94
CA ASN A 30 -12.80 1.46 4.86
C ASN A 30 -12.78 2.76 4.05
N LEU A 31 -13.72 3.65 4.36
CA LEU A 31 -13.78 4.99 3.79
C LEU A 31 -12.67 5.89 4.37
N PRO A 32 -12.24 6.94 3.64
CA PRO A 32 -11.25 7.88 4.16
C PRO A 32 -11.64 8.44 5.53
N GLY A 33 -10.65 8.49 6.44
CA GLY A 33 -10.84 9.01 7.80
C GLY A 33 -11.41 8.00 8.80
N THR A 34 -11.66 6.75 8.41
CA THR A 34 -12.07 5.68 9.34
C THR A 34 -10.87 4.83 9.72
N LYS A 35 -10.78 4.43 11.00
CA LYS A 35 -9.66 3.60 11.44
C LYS A 35 -9.84 2.17 10.94
N PRO A 36 -8.75 1.46 10.59
CA PRO A 36 -8.83 0.05 10.24
C PRO A 36 -9.53 -0.77 11.33
N GLY A 37 -10.62 -1.45 10.96
CA GLY A 37 -11.39 -2.31 11.88
C GLY A 37 -12.52 -1.60 12.64
N GLU A 38 -12.73 -0.30 12.46
CA GLU A 38 -13.92 0.39 12.98
C GLU A 38 -15.18 0.03 12.16
N ILE A 39 -16.21 -0.43 12.85
CA ILE A 39 -17.46 -0.94 12.23
C ILE A 39 -18.26 0.19 11.53
N THR A 40 -18.04 1.44 11.92
CA THR A 40 -18.89 2.57 11.54
C THR A 40 -18.52 3.27 10.23
N GLY A 41 -17.63 2.69 9.42
CA GLY A 41 -17.07 3.43 8.30
C GLY A 41 -16.55 2.60 7.13
N PHE A 42 -17.11 1.41 6.93
CA PHE A 42 -16.83 0.60 5.75
C PHE A 42 -18.07 0.46 4.86
N ILE A 43 -17.83 0.26 3.57
CA ILE A 43 -18.85 -0.18 2.63
C ILE A 43 -18.47 -1.56 2.08
N THR A 44 -19.46 -2.34 1.70
CA THR A 44 -19.27 -3.61 1.01
C THR A 44 -19.67 -3.46 -0.45
N ILE A 45 -18.79 -3.94 -1.34
CA ILE A 45 -18.99 -3.92 -2.77
C ILE A 45 -18.82 -5.36 -3.28
N ASN A 46 -19.62 -5.78 -4.26
CA ASN A 46 -19.30 -7.01 -4.99
C ASN A 46 -18.34 -6.65 -6.14
N PRO A 47 -17.05 -7.01 -6.05
CA PRO A 47 -16.04 -6.59 -7.03
C PRO A 47 -16.20 -7.27 -8.39
N THR A 48 -16.99 -8.35 -8.48
CA THR A 48 -17.21 -9.12 -9.71
C THR A 48 -18.49 -8.74 -10.46
N ARG A 49 -19.31 -7.84 -9.89
CA ARG A 49 -20.56 -7.41 -10.51
C ARG A 49 -20.29 -6.54 -11.73
N ALA A 50 -21.07 -6.73 -12.79
CA ALA A 50 -20.99 -5.90 -13.99
C ALA A 50 -21.11 -4.40 -13.65
N GLY A 51 -20.20 -3.59 -14.19
CA GLY A 51 -20.12 -2.15 -13.93
C GLY A 51 -19.22 -1.76 -12.75
N VAL A 52 -18.75 -2.71 -11.93
CA VAL A 52 -17.78 -2.43 -10.86
C VAL A 52 -16.36 -2.57 -11.40
N THR A 53 -15.56 -1.53 -11.26
CA THR A 53 -14.12 -1.54 -11.61
C THR A 53 -13.29 -1.45 -10.34
N VAL A 54 -12.36 -2.38 -10.16
CA VAL A 54 -11.40 -2.36 -9.05
C VAL A 54 -10.00 -2.29 -9.63
N ALA A 55 -9.31 -1.18 -9.37
CA ALA A 55 -7.91 -1.00 -9.73
C ALA A 55 -7.05 -1.01 -8.46
N ARG A 56 -5.94 -1.75 -8.49
CA ARG A 56 -4.92 -1.63 -7.45
C ARG A 56 -4.15 -0.35 -7.70
N VAL A 57 -4.06 0.50 -6.68
CA VAL A 57 -3.27 1.74 -6.74
C VAL A 57 -1.96 1.50 -6.00
N ALA A 58 -0.85 1.59 -6.72
CA ALA A 58 0.47 1.71 -6.12
C ALA A 58 0.82 3.19 -5.96
N PRO A 59 1.70 3.57 -5.00
CA PRO A 59 2.23 4.92 -4.93
C PRO A 59 2.90 5.33 -6.26
N ALA A 60 2.85 6.62 -6.60
CA ALA A 60 3.41 7.12 -7.86
C ALA A 60 4.90 6.80 -8.03
N ASP A 61 5.66 6.79 -6.93
CA ASP A 61 7.11 6.53 -6.94
C ASP A 61 7.48 5.04 -6.86
N TRP A 62 6.49 4.15 -6.92
CA TRP A 62 6.66 2.70 -6.94
C TRP A 62 7.13 2.23 -8.33
N PRO A 63 8.03 1.23 -8.44
CA PRO A 63 8.53 0.35 -7.39
C PRO A 63 9.62 0.97 -6.49
N PRO A 64 9.73 0.51 -5.24
CA PRO A 64 10.77 0.92 -4.31
C PRO A 64 12.15 0.44 -4.78
N ARG A 65 13.17 1.21 -4.47
CA ARG A 65 14.57 0.97 -4.83
C ARG A 65 15.41 0.80 -3.57
N HIS A 66 16.51 0.06 -3.67
CA HIS A 66 17.51 -0.01 -2.61
C HIS A 66 17.92 1.39 -2.16
N GLY A 67 17.96 1.63 -0.85
CA GLY A 67 18.30 2.93 -0.27
C GLY A 67 17.12 3.89 -0.14
N ASP A 68 15.95 3.59 -0.71
CA ASP A 68 14.76 4.40 -0.49
C ASP A 68 14.33 4.37 0.99
N MET A 69 13.80 5.49 1.46
CA MET A 69 13.08 5.60 2.73
C MET A 69 11.62 5.98 2.45
N TRP A 70 10.71 5.19 3.01
CA TRP A 70 9.27 5.35 2.84
C TRP A 70 8.58 5.57 4.19
N ARG A 71 7.43 6.22 4.18
CA ARG A 71 6.54 6.40 5.33
C ARG A 71 5.22 5.71 5.08
N ASP A 72 4.72 5.00 6.07
CA ASP A 72 3.40 4.37 6.02
C ASP A 72 2.30 5.28 6.58
N ASN A 73 1.06 4.77 6.61
CA ASN A 73 -0.10 5.53 7.09
C ASN A 73 -0.06 5.82 8.61
N ASP A 74 0.73 5.06 9.39
CA ASP A 74 0.92 5.26 10.83
C ASP A 74 2.09 6.23 11.13
N ASN A 75 2.65 6.86 10.10
CA ASN A 75 3.86 7.69 10.14
C ASN A 75 5.15 6.94 10.52
N LEU A 76 5.16 5.61 10.44
CA LEU A 76 6.36 4.83 10.66
C LEU A 76 7.25 4.89 9.42
N LEU A 77 8.55 5.05 9.64
CA LEU A 77 9.56 5.06 8.58
C LEU A 77 10.06 3.65 8.30
N TRP A 78 10.28 3.37 7.02
CA TRP A 78 10.74 2.10 6.51
C TRP A 78 11.90 2.30 5.55
N PHE A 79 12.98 1.57 5.75
CA PHE A 79 14.15 1.55 4.86
C PHE A 79 14.06 0.38 3.90
N VAL A 80 14.34 0.65 2.62
CA VAL A 80 14.36 -0.36 1.58
C VAL A 80 15.79 -0.89 1.42
N SER A 81 15.94 -2.20 1.56
CA SER A 81 17.19 -2.91 1.30
C SER A 81 16.97 -4.10 0.37
N LEU A 82 18.06 -4.64 -0.16
CA LEU A 82 18.06 -5.88 -0.91
C LEU A 82 18.47 -7.00 0.04
N ARG A 83 17.74 -8.10 0.01
CA ARG A 83 18.04 -9.30 0.78
C ARG A 83 18.16 -10.47 -0.17
N GLU A 84 19.22 -11.25 -0.02
CA GLU A 84 19.30 -12.55 -0.68
C GLU A 84 18.33 -13.54 -0.01
N SER A 85 17.46 -14.13 -0.82
CA SER A 85 16.54 -15.20 -0.44
C SER A 85 16.86 -16.45 -1.27
N GLY A 86 16.56 -17.63 -0.72
CA GLY A 86 16.75 -18.92 -1.41
C GLY A 86 18.12 -19.55 -1.17
N HIS A 87 18.11 -20.86 -0.88
CA HIS A 87 19.32 -21.62 -0.56
C HIS A 87 20.01 -22.22 -1.79
N GLU A 88 19.22 -22.64 -2.78
CA GLU A 88 19.69 -23.34 -3.99
C GLU A 88 19.77 -22.40 -5.20
N PHE A 89 18.92 -21.37 -5.24
CA PHE A 89 18.90 -20.33 -6.27
C PHE A 89 18.74 -18.96 -5.59
N PRO A 90 19.85 -18.32 -5.16
CA PRO A 90 19.77 -17.05 -4.48
C PRO A 90 19.14 -15.98 -5.40
N ARG A 91 18.17 -15.24 -4.87
CA ARG A 91 17.51 -14.11 -5.53
C ARG A 91 17.60 -12.89 -4.64
N LEU A 92 17.80 -11.72 -5.24
CA LEU A 92 17.73 -10.46 -4.52
C LEU A 92 16.28 -10.00 -4.46
N GLU A 93 15.76 -9.91 -3.25
CA GLU A 93 14.41 -9.43 -2.96
C GLU A 93 14.46 -8.05 -2.32
N THR A 94 13.57 -7.16 -2.76
CA THR A 94 13.37 -5.86 -2.15
C THR A 94 12.56 -6.01 -0.87
N VAL A 95 13.18 -5.67 0.26
CA VAL A 95 12.56 -5.77 1.58
C VAL A 95 12.54 -4.41 2.27
N PHE A 96 11.51 -4.20 3.07
CA PHE A 96 11.36 -3.04 3.93
C PHE A 96 11.63 -3.43 5.38
N THR A 97 12.48 -2.65 6.04
CA THR A 97 12.81 -2.80 7.45
C THR A 97 12.38 -1.54 8.19
N PRO A 98 11.67 -1.64 9.32
CA PRO A 98 11.23 -0.46 10.05
C PRO A 98 12.43 0.27 10.66
N ALA A 99 12.40 1.61 10.63
CA ALA A 99 13.41 2.46 11.25
C ALA A 99 13.42 2.32 12.78
N ASP A 100 12.25 2.06 13.37
CA ASP A 100 12.08 1.80 14.80
C ASP A 100 11.53 0.38 15.02
N ALA A 101 12.43 -0.55 15.30
CA ALA A 101 12.10 -1.95 15.59
C ALA A 101 11.27 -2.14 16.88
N ARG A 102 10.98 -1.09 17.66
CA ARG A 102 10.10 -1.18 18.85
C ARG A 102 8.62 -1.08 18.50
N GLN A 103 8.29 -0.50 17.34
CA GLN A 103 6.91 -0.26 16.91
C GLN A 103 6.33 -1.41 16.08
N VAL A 104 7.18 -2.34 15.67
CA VAL A 104 6.82 -3.54 14.91
C VAL A 104 7.51 -4.74 15.55
N ASP A 105 7.10 -5.94 15.19
CA ASP A 105 7.83 -7.14 15.61
C ASP A 105 9.31 -7.01 15.19
N ARG A 106 10.23 -7.15 16.15
CA ARG A 106 11.62 -6.63 16.12
C ARG A 106 12.49 -7.16 14.96
N PHE A 107 12.00 -8.15 14.23
CA PHE A 107 12.71 -8.83 13.14
C PHE A 107 11.91 -8.87 11.84
N ALA A 108 10.77 -8.18 11.77
CA ALA A 108 9.91 -8.26 10.60
C ALA A 108 10.45 -7.37 9.47
N SER A 109 11.14 -8.02 8.53
CA SER A 109 11.33 -7.48 7.18
C SER A 109 10.12 -7.88 6.33
N TYR A 110 9.57 -6.94 5.57
CA TYR A 110 8.42 -7.18 4.72
C TYR A 110 8.79 -7.04 3.25
N GLU A 111 8.31 -7.97 2.42
CA GLU A 111 8.29 -7.76 0.99
C GLU A 111 7.41 -6.55 0.64
N ALA A 112 7.81 -5.84 -0.42
CA ALA A 112 7.17 -4.60 -0.86
C ALA A 112 5.63 -4.71 -0.99
N GLY A 113 5.14 -5.77 -1.63
CA GLY A 113 3.71 -6.00 -1.82
C GLY A 113 2.96 -6.30 -0.52
N ARG A 114 3.58 -7.06 0.40
CA ARG A 114 3.00 -7.38 1.71
C ARG A 114 2.93 -6.14 2.59
N LEU A 115 3.99 -5.32 2.60
CA LEU A 115 3.98 -4.07 3.34
C LEU A 115 2.90 -3.11 2.83
N LEU A 116 2.83 -2.90 1.51
CA LEU A 116 1.84 -2.02 0.91
C LEU A 116 0.40 -2.45 1.25
N ALA A 117 0.13 -3.76 1.27
CA ALA A 117 -1.18 -4.28 1.63
C ALA A 117 -1.54 -4.11 3.13
N GLN A 118 -0.55 -4.15 4.03
CA GLN A 118 -0.79 -4.09 5.47
C GLN A 118 -0.71 -2.68 6.06
N ARG A 119 0.12 -1.81 5.48
CA ARG A 119 0.50 -0.50 6.04
C ARG A 119 0.32 0.67 5.07
N GLY A 120 0.01 0.40 3.80
CA GLY A 120 -0.20 1.44 2.80
C GLY A 120 -1.38 2.38 3.13
N PRO A 121 -1.50 3.51 2.41
CA PRO A 121 -0.64 3.97 1.31
C PRO A 121 0.76 4.37 1.78
N MET A 122 1.78 4.03 1.00
CA MET A 122 3.18 4.36 1.29
C MET A 122 3.56 5.67 0.59
N THR A 123 4.27 6.56 1.28
CA THR A 123 4.80 7.80 0.71
C THR A 123 6.32 7.74 0.67
N LEU A 124 6.93 8.02 -0.48
CA LEU A 124 8.39 8.14 -0.58
C LEU A 124 8.84 9.38 0.19
N VAL A 125 9.70 9.20 1.19
CA VAL A 125 10.25 10.29 2.00
C VAL A 125 11.60 10.73 1.46
N HIS A 126 12.42 9.76 1.05
CA HIS A 126 13.74 10.01 0.51
C HIS A 126 14.09 8.90 -0.48
N ARG A 127 14.71 9.30 -1.59
CA ARG A 127 15.35 8.41 -2.54
C ARG A 127 16.75 8.94 -2.74
N GLU A 128 17.75 8.13 -2.43
CA GLU A 128 19.10 8.43 -2.89
C GLU A 128 19.06 8.40 -4.42
N HIS A 129 19.50 9.49 -5.05
CA HIS A 129 19.58 9.56 -6.50
C HIS A 129 20.43 8.37 -7.01
N PRO A 130 20.09 7.79 -8.17
CA PRO A 130 21.01 6.83 -8.78
C PRO A 130 22.35 7.52 -8.98
N ASP A 131 23.44 6.82 -8.66
CA ASP A 131 24.77 7.23 -9.08
C ASP A 131 24.69 7.72 -10.52
N SER A 132 25.21 8.92 -10.73
CA SER A 132 25.25 9.55 -12.04
C SER A 132 26.08 8.67 -12.97
N ALA A 133 25.42 7.81 -13.74
CA ALA A 133 26.05 7.16 -14.88
C ALA A 133 26.26 8.25 -15.93
N GLU A 134 27.48 8.79 -15.98
CA GLU A 134 28.25 9.18 -17.17
C GLU A 134 29.35 10.18 -16.78
N SER A 135 30.50 9.66 -16.34
CA SER A 135 31.77 10.31 -16.69
C SER A 135 32.20 9.70 -18.02
N GLY A 136 31.73 10.30 -19.12
CA GLY A 136 32.27 10.06 -20.44
C GLY A 136 33.60 10.79 -20.58
N GLU A 137 34.68 10.02 -20.73
CA GLU A 137 35.91 10.43 -21.42
C GLU A 137 36.08 9.54 -22.65
#